data_AF-A0A7X4CZ28-F1
#
_entry.id   AF-A0A7X4CZ28-F1
#
_cell.length_a   1.000
_cell.length_b   1.000
_cell.length_c   1.000
_cell.angle_alpha   90.00
_cell.angle_beta   90.00
_cell.angle_gamma   90.00
#
_symmetry.space_group_name_H-M   'P 1'
#
loop_
_entity.id
_entity.type
_entity.pdbx_description
1 polymer ?
#
loop_
_entity_poly.entity_id
_entity_poly.type
_entity_poly.pdbx_seq_one_letter_code
_entity_poly.pdbx_strand_id
1 'polypeptide(L)'
;MGLGTAICRAARIALAVLAVASAPGAALAEQEVSGKLSLETRWFPRSAEFDGQRNYNAGLVAEPQLYVKGAENFSVTVAPFLRVDAADRTWTHADLREAYALLNGPLGEAEWELRLGVDRVFWGVAETRNLVDIVNQTDLIETPNEKVKLCQPMAHLTLSGAWGAAEFFVMSFHRLRTFPGTAGRLRPQLRIDNGRATYESPAGEWHLDFAARYSNAFGPLDLGLSVFDGTSREPVMRLIFRHVQGQLPVPVALAPHYDQIRQFGLDAQLTIESWLLKLEAIYRQGARNNVRNPVDPADLGKKENYAAFVVGGEYTFSGIFESDADLSLLAEWLIDGRRHRATNQYQNDLFFGVRLSLNDVESTAFTLGALYDLDYGTRTMSLEFDRQLTDSVSVKAEAILMLHVDEADVVVHPTRRDSFVGVKLAYSF
;
A
#
# COMPACT_ATOMS: atom_id res chain seq x y z
N MET A 1 -14.28 8.26 -18.93
CA MET A 1 -14.61 9.57 -18.33
C MET A 1 -13.37 10.43 -18.38
N GLY A 2 -13.43 11.61 -19.00
CA GLY A 2 -12.26 12.37 -19.42
C GLY A 2 -11.52 13.06 -18.29
N LEU A 3 -10.19 13.22 -18.45
CA LEU A 3 -9.26 13.94 -17.56
C LEU A 3 -9.87 15.23 -16.97
N GLY A 4 -10.61 16.00 -17.78
CA GLY A 4 -11.26 17.24 -17.36
C GLY A 4 -12.31 17.09 -16.25
N THR A 5 -13.01 15.94 -16.17
CA THR A 5 -14.01 15.71 -15.11
C THR A 5 -13.39 15.35 -13.76
N ALA A 6 -12.25 14.66 -13.74
CA ALA A 6 -11.53 14.34 -12.50
C ALA A 6 -10.81 15.58 -11.94
N ILE A 7 -10.12 16.34 -12.82
CA ILE A 7 -9.46 17.60 -12.46
C ILE A 7 -10.48 18.63 -11.97
N CYS A 8 -11.63 18.78 -12.64
CA CYS A 8 -12.67 19.69 -12.15
C CYS A 8 -13.30 19.25 -10.82
N ARG A 9 -13.39 17.96 -10.52
CA ARG A 9 -13.95 17.49 -9.23
C ARG A 9 -12.97 17.71 -8.08
N ALA A 10 -11.71 17.34 -8.26
CA ALA A 10 -10.67 17.60 -7.27
C ALA A 10 -10.46 19.10 -7.03
N ALA A 11 -10.43 19.91 -8.11
CA ALA A 11 -10.36 21.36 -8.01
C ALA A 11 -11.57 21.95 -7.30
N ARG A 12 -12.79 21.44 -7.51
CA ARG A 12 -14.00 21.92 -6.80
C ARG A 12 -13.99 21.53 -5.32
N ILE A 13 -13.47 20.37 -4.95
CA ILE A 13 -13.31 19.96 -3.54
C ILE A 13 -12.25 20.84 -2.88
N ALA A 14 -11.10 21.04 -3.52
CA ALA A 14 -10.06 21.94 -3.03
C ALA A 14 -10.56 23.39 -2.90
N LEU A 15 -11.35 23.89 -3.87
CA LEU A 15 -11.97 25.22 -3.81
C LEU A 15 -13.04 25.31 -2.71
N ALA A 16 -13.79 24.24 -2.45
CA ALA A 16 -14.79 24.20 -1.39
C ALA A 16 -14.13 24.19 0.00
N VAL A 17 -13.01 23.48 0.16
CA VAL A 17 -12.17 23.51 1.36
C VAL A 17 -11.56 24.90 1.57
N LEU A 18 -10.99 25.51 0.52
CA LEU A 18 -10.49 26.89 0.59
C LEU A 18 -11.62 27.89 0.91
N ALA A 19 -12.82 27.68 0.37
CA ALA A 19 -13.97 28.53 0.64
C ALA A 19 -14.41 28.45 2.12
N VAL A 20 -14.36 27.26 2.73
CA VAL A 20 -14.60 27.07 4.17
C VAL A 20 -13.50 27.72 5.02
N ALA A 21 -12.23 27.68 4.59
CA ALA A 21 -11.12 28.37 5.25
C ALA A 21 -11.19 29.91 5.11
N SER A 22 -11.90 30.42 4.10
CA SER A 22 -12.03 31.86 3.81
C SER A 22 -13.28 32.52 4.42
N ALA A 23 -14.06 31.82 5.24
CA ALA A 23 -15.21 32.41 5.92
C ALA A 23 -14.77 33.62 6.78
N PRO A 24 -15.36 34.82 6.59
CA PRO A 24 -14.96 36.02 7.31
C PRO A 24 -15.33 35.85 8.79
N GLY A 25 -14.32 35.49 9.59
CA GLY A 25 -14.44 35.08 10.99
C GLY A 25 -13.27 34.23 11.49
N ALA A 26 -12.51 33.58 10.61
CA ALA A 26 -11.36 32.73 10.95
C ALA A 26 -10.05 33.51 11.20
N ALA A 27 -10.12 34.67 11.86
CA ALA A 27 -8.97 35.56 12.09
C ALA A 27 -7.97 35.09 13.18
N LEU A 28 -8.03 33.81 13.60
CA LEU A 28 -7.16 33.22 14.63
C LEU A 28 -6.65 31.80 14.30
N ALA A 29 -6.94 31.27 13.10
CA ALA A 29 -6.50 29.94 12.73
C ALA A 29 -5.05 29.96 12.24
N GLU A 30 -4.16 29.23 12.93
CA GLU A 30 -2.81 28.96 12.42
C GLU A 30 -2.92 28.05 11.20
N GLN A 31 -2.28 28.45 10.10
CA GLN A 31 -2.28 27.72 8.84
C GLN A 31 -0.85 27.37 8.49
N GLU A 32 -0.63 26.09 8.19
CA GLU A 32 0.65 25.59 7.72
C GLU A 32 0.44 24.95 6.35
N VAL A 33 1.28 25.36 5.40
CA VAL A 33 1.33 24.77 4.06
C VAL A 33 2.70 24.16 3.90
N SER A 34 2.71 22.87 3.62
CA SER A 34 3.92 22.11 3.33
C SER A 34 3.66 21.17 2.17
N GLY A 35 4.68 20.47 1.69
CA GLY A 35 4.46 19.40 0.73
C GLY A 35 5.69 18.98 -0.02
N LYS A 36 5.45 18.14 -1.04
CA LYS A 36 6.52 17.60 -1.89
C LYS A 36 6.20 17.74 -3.37
N LEU A 37 7.21 18.12 -4.15
CA LEU A 37 7.23 18.04 -5.60
C LEU A 37 8.30 17.04 -6.01
N SER A 38 7.94 16.03 -6.80
CA SER A 38 8.87 14.97 -7.19
C SER A 38 8.92 14.78 -8.69
N LEU A 39 10.13 14.58 -9.21
CA LEU A 39 10.37 14.01 -10.53
C LEU A 39 10.74 12.53 -10.36
N GLU A 40 9.96 11.66 -10.97
CA GLU A 40 10.14 10.21 -10.91
C GLU A 40 10.43 9.67 -12.29
N THR A 41 11.40 8.77 -12.39
CA THR A 41 11.72 8.05 -13.62
C THR A 41 11.83 6.57 -13.36
N ARG A 42 11.50 5.75 -14.35
CA ARG A 42 11.68 4.30 -14.32
C ARG A 42 12.12 3.80 -15.68
N TRP A 43 13.15 2.97 -15.70
CA TRP A 43 13.70 2.36 -16.90
C TRP A 43 13.72 0.85 -16.77
N PHE A 44 13.17 0.17 -17.78
CA PHE A 44 13.15 -1.28 -17.95
C PHE A 44 14.18 -1.66 -19.02
N PRO A 45 15.30 -2.29 -18.66
CA PRO A 45 16.37 -2.60 -19.61
C PRO A 45 15.98 -3.66 -20.64
N ARG A 46 15.04 -4.56 -20.29
CA ARG A 46 14.58 -5.60 -21.21
C ARG A 46 13.40 -5.11 -22.06
N SER A 47 13.25 -5.72 -23.23
CA SER A 47 12.13 -5.46 -24.13
C SER A 47 10.79 -5.87 -23.52
N ALA A 48 9.71 -5.30 -24.05
CA ALA A 48 8.36 -5.65 -23.65
C ALA A 48 8.02 -7.12 -23.76
N GLU A 49 7.36 -7.62 -22.72
CA GLU A 49 6.72 -8.92 -22.74
C GLU A 49 5.36 -8.86 -23.43
N PHE A 50 4.61 -7.79 -23.19
CA PHE A 50 3.28 -7.59 -23.78
C PHE A 50 3.23 -6.34 -24.66
N ASP A 51 2.44 -6.43 -25.73
CA ASP A 51 2.22 -5.33 -26.65
C ASP A 51 1.71 -4.07 -25.94
N GLY A 52 2.25 -2.92 -26.37
CA GLY A 52 1.90 -1.60 -25.84
C GLY A 52 2.69 -1.16 -24.61
N GLN A 53 3.39 -2.07 -23.92
CA GLN A 53 4.22 -1.70 -22.77
C GLN A 53 5.39 -0.81 -23.17
N ARG A 54 5.74 0.15 -22.30
CA ARG A 54 6.88 1.05 -22.49
C ARG A 54 8.08 0.66 -21.64
N ASN A 55 9.28 0.97 -22.12
CA ASN A 55 10.54 0.69 -21.42
C ASN A 55 11.02 1.86 -20.55
N TYR A 56 10.43 3.04 -20.74
CA TYR A 56 10.81 4.23 -20.01
C TYR A 56 9.55 4.94 -19.54
N ASN A 57 9.59 5.40 -18.30
CA ASN A 57 8.59 6.29 -17.74
C ASN A 57 9.26 7.46 -17.03
N ALA A 58 8.62 8.62 -17.13
CA ALA A 58 8.89 9.81 -16.34
C ALA A 58 7.56 10.43 -15.91
N GLY A 59 7.48 10.86 -14.66
CA GLY A 59 6.30 11.50 -14.11
C GLY A 59 6.67 12.60 -13.12
N LEU A 60 5.77 13.58 -13.01
CA LEU A 60 5.84 14.62 -11.99
C LEU A 60 4.73 14.35 -10.97
N VAL A 61 5.08 14.38 -9.69
CA VAL A 61 4.17 14.17 -8.57
C VAL A 61 4.15 15.41 -7.70
N ALA A 62 2.97 15.85 -7.29
CA ALA A 62 2.76 16.94 -6.36
C ALA A 62 1.88 16.48 -5.20
N GLU A 63 2.35 16.70 -3.98
CA GLU A 63 1.74 16.29 -2.72
C GLU A 63 1.74 17.47 -1.75
N PRO A 64 1.01 18.57 -2.04
CA PRO A 64 0.85 19.66 -1.08
C PRO A 64 -0.04 19.20 0.08
N GLN A 65 0.15 19.82 1.23
CA GLN A 65 -0.62 19.63 2.44
C GLN A 65 -0.96 21.00 3.03
N LEU A 66 -2.22 21.15 3.42
CA LEU A 66 -2.71 22.26 4.21
C LEU A 66 -3.15 21.73 5.57
N TYR A 67 -2.56 22.27 6.62
CA TYR A 67 -2.99 22.07 7.99
C TYR A 67 -3.59 23.37 8.52
N VAL A 68 -4.77 23.28 9.11
CA VAL A 68 -5.47 24.41 9.73
C VAL A 68 -5.80 24.05 11.16
N LYS A 69 -5.23 24.78 12.11
CA LYS A 69 -5.56 24.66 13.53
C LYS A 69 -6.72 25.58 13.87
N GLY A 70 -7.79 25.03 14.42
CA GLY A 70 -8.93 25.80 14.92
C GLY A 70 -8.84 26.08 16.41
N ALA A 71 -9.98 26.01 17.11
CA ALA A 71 -10.01 26.08 18.57
C ALA A 71 -9.22 24.90 19.20
N GLU A 72 -8.76 25.05 20.45
CA GLU A 72 -7.69 24.27 21.10
C GLU A 72 -7.57 22.77 20.74
N ASN A 73 -8.68 22.04 20.59
CA ASN A 73 -8.68 20.60 20.28
C ASN A 73 -9.32 20.24 18.93
N PHE A 74 -9.21 21.13 17.94
CA PHE A 74 -9.76 20.94 16.61
C PHE A 74 -8.74 21.32 15.55
N SER A 75 -8.55 20.46 14.56
CA SER A 75 -7.76 20.77 13.37
C SER A 75 -8.33 20.12 12.12
N VAL A 76 -7.90 20.64 10.96
CA VAL A 76 -8.26 20.10 9.65
C VAL A 76 -6.98 19.91 8.84
N THR A 77 -6.81 18.72 8.27
CA THR A 77 -5.72 18.40 7.34
C THR A 77 -6.30 18.11 5.97
N VAL A 78 -5.73 18.71 4.92
CA VAL A 78 -6.08 18.43 3.53
C VAL A 78 -4.81 18.27 2.69
N ALA A 79 -4.59 17.06 2.19
CA ALA A 79 -3.44 16.67 1.38
C ALA A 79 -3.90 16.09 0.03
N PRO A 80 -4.14 16.94 -1.00
CA PRO A 80 -4.41 16.45 -2.33
C PRO A 80 -3.12 15.89 -2.96
N PHE A 81 -3.30 15.01 -3.94
CA PHE A 81 -2.23 14.35 -4.67
C PHE A 81 -2.49 14.51 -6.17
N LEU A 82 -1.44 14.81 -6.91
CA LEU A 82 -1.49 14.88 -8.37
C LEU A 82 -0.26 14.20 -8.95
N ARG A 83 -0.48 13.29 -9.90
CA ARG A 83 0.54 12.70 -10.75
C ARG A 83 0.24 13.01 -12.20
N VAL A 84 1.26 13.44 -12.94
CA VAL A 84 1.23 13.54 -14.39
C VAL A 84 2.34 12.67 -14.94
N ASP A 85 1.97 11.73 -15.81
CA ASP A 85 2.85 10.66 -16.27
C ASP A 85 2.97 10.65 -17.80
N ALA A 86 4.19 10.50 -18.31
CA ALA A 86 4.47 10.54 -19.74
C ALA A 86 4.24 9.20 -20.45
N ALA A 87 4.37 8.07 -19.74
CA ALA A 87 4.32 6.75 -20.34
C ALA A 87 2.91 6.16 -20.38
N ASP A 88 2.18 6.21 -19.26
CA ASP A 88 0.85 5.62 -19.14
C ASP A 88 -0.18 6.64 -18.66
N ARG A 89 -1.23 6.83 -19.45
CA ARG A 89 -2.33 7.72 -19.08
C ARG A 89 -3.06 7.26 -17.81
N THR A 90 -3.03 5.98 -17.46
CA THR A 90 -3.64 5.52 -16.21
C THR A 90 -2.83 5.91 -14.98
N TRP A 91 -1.55 6.26 -15.13
CA TRP A 91 -0.72 6.78 -14.04
C TRP A 91 -0.92 8.28 -13.86
N THR A 92 -1.45 8.99 -14.86
CA THR A 92 -1.89 10.38 -14.66
C THR A 92 -3.21 10.38 -13.89
N HIS A 93 -3.16 10.77 -12.62
CA HIS A 93 -4.33 10.78 -11.75
C HIS A 93 -4.22 11.87 -10.68
N ALA A 94 -5.36 12.22 -10.12
CA ALA A 94 -5.45 13.07 -8.94
C ALA A 94 -6.21 12.30 -7.87
N ASP A 95 -5.79 12.45 -6.63
CA ASP A 95 -6.45 11.86 -5.48
C ASP A 95 -6.51 12.86 -4.32
N LEU A 96 -7.36 12.57 -3.35
CA LEU A 96 -7.32 13.21 -2.05
C LEU A 96 -6.74 12.20 -1.07
N ARG A 97 -5.43 12.32 -0.77
CA ARG A 97 -4.76 11.41 0.15
C ARG A 97 -5.32 11.65 1.54
N GLU A 98 -5.34 12.86 2.04
CA GLU A 98 -5.95 13.12 3.34
C GLU A 98 -6.90 14.30 3.25
N ALA A 99 -8.03 14.20 3.94
CA ALA A 99 -8.99 15.27 4.12
C ALA A 99 -9.88 14.93 5.31
N TYR A 100 -9.43 15.28 6.50
CA TYR A 100 -10.13 14.95 7.73
C TYR A 100 -10.14 16.13 8.71
N ALA A 101 -11.19 16.15 9.53
CA ALA A 101 -11.23 16.93 10.76
C ALA A 101 -10.78 16.04 11.92
N LEU A 102 -9.88 16.54 12.76
CA LEU A 102 -9.44 15.91 13.99
C LEU A 102 -10.04 16.68 15.17
N LEU A 103 -10.69 15.94 16.06
CA LEU A 103 -11.09 16.39 17.38
C LEU A 103 -10.37 15.54 18.42
N ASN A 104 -9.96 16.14 19.52
CA ASN A 104 -9.35 15.40 20.61
C ASN A 104 -9.74 15.95 21.98
N GLY A 105 -9.42 15.23 23.03
CA GLY A 105 -9.61 15.73 24.39
C GLY A 105 -9.30 14.72 25.48
N PRO A 106 -9.33 15.16 26.75
CA PRO A 106 -9.13 14.28 27.88
C PRO A 106 -10.37 13.40 28.13
N LEU A 107 -10.13 12.20 28.66
CA LEU A 107 -11.11 11.23 29.12
C LEU A 107 -10.66 10.63 30.46
N GLY A 108 -10.81 11.41 31.54
CA GLY A 108 -10.26 11.03 32.85
C GLY A 108 -8.73 11.04 32.82
N GLU A 109 -8.10 9.88 33.08
CA GLU A 109 -6.64 9.68 32.95
C GLU A 109 -6.23 9.20 31.54
N ALA A 110 -7.19 9.08 30.62
CA ALA A 110 -6.98 8.71 29.23
C ALA A 110 -7.22 9.92 28.31
N GLU A 111 -6.97 9.74 27.02
CA GLU A 111 -7.23 10.70 25.96
C GLU A 111 -8.08 10.05 24.87
N TRP A 112 -8.81 10.87 24.13
CA TRP A 112 -9.53 10.44 22.94
C TRP A 112 -9.16 11.31 21.75
N GLU A 113 -9.10 10.69 20.58
CA GLU A 113 -8.95 11.36 19.29
C GLU A 113 -10.00 10.83 18.31
N LEU A 114 -10.68 11.71 17.60
CA LEU A 114 -11.65 11.38 16.56
C LEU A 114 -11.26 12.05 15.27
N ARG A 115 -10.99 11.25 14.24
CA ARG A 115 -10.77 11.70 12.86
C ARG A 115 -12.01 11.37 12.02
N LEU A 116 -12.54 12.38 11.36
CA LEU A 116 -13.69 12.27 10.45
C LEU A 116 -13.32 12.79 9.08
N GLY A 117 -13.33 11.91 8.07
CA GLY A 117 -13.05 12.30 6.69
C GLY A 117 -12.41 11.18 5.88
N VAL A 118 -11.44 11.54 5.04
CA VAL A 118 -10.62 10.60 4.28
C VAL A 118 -9.26 10.50 4.94
N ASP A 119 -8.92 9.31 5.43
CA ASP A 119 -7.71 9.08 6.22
C ASP A 119 -6.94 7.82 5.80
N ARG A 120 -5.69 7.73 6.22
CA ARG A 120 -4.79 6.60 5.97
C ARG A 120 -4.21 6.09 7.27
N VAL A 121 -4.37 4.80 7.50
CA VAL A 121 -3.92 4.07 8.66
C VAL A 121 -2.92 3.02 8.19
N PHE A 122 -1.90 2.76 9.00
CA PHE A 122 -0.93 1.71 8.75
C PHE A 122 -0.82 0.80 9.97
N TRP A 123 -0.93 -0.49 9.75
CA TRP A 123 -0.67 -1.52 10.76
C TRP A 123 0.37 -2.48 10.24
N GLY A 124 1.40 -2.76 11.03
CA GLY A 124 2.39 -3.76 10.67
C GLY A 124 3.78 -3.44 11.23
N VAL A 125 4.61 -4.46 11.24
CA VAL A 125 5.99 -4.44 11.74
C VAL A 125 6.96 -5.09 10.74
N ALA A 126 6.47 -5.96 9.86
CA ALA A 126 7.27 -6.67 8.86
C ALA A 126 7.82 -5.74 7.78
N GLU A 127 8.99 -6.10 7.23
CA GLU A 127 9.70 -5.35 6.19
C GLU A 127 9.11 -5.63 4.80
N THR A 128 8.78 -6.88 4.48
CA THR A 128 8.39 -7.28 3.13
C THR A 128 6.90 -7.10 2.84
N ARG A 129 6.04 -7.67 3.69
CA ARG A 129 4.58 -7.63 3.55
C ARG A 129 3.93 -7.43 4.91
N ASN A 130 3.09 -6.40 5.01
CA ASN A 130 2.26 -6.17 6.20
C ASN A 130 0.91 -6.89 6.03
N LEU A 131 0.78 -8.07 6.63
CA LEU A 131 -0.42 -8.91 6.60
C LEU A 131 -1.59 -8.27 7.34
N VAL A 132 -1.30 -7.60 8.46
CA VAL A 132 -2.33 -6.97 9.28
C VAL A 132 -2.85 -5.66 8.67
N ASP A 133 -2.13 -5.05 7.72
CA ASP A 133 -2.50 -3.81 7.04
C ASP A 133 -3.67 -3.97 6.06
N ILE A 134 -4.89 -3.92 6.59
CA ILE A 134 -6.14 -4.22 5.85
C ILE A 134 -7.13 -3.05 5.80
N VAL A 135 -6.95 -1.99 6.58
CA VAL A 135 -7.88 -0.86 6.63
C VAL A 135 -7.91 -0.15 5.29
N ASN A 136 -6.74 0.14 4.72
CA ASN A 136 -6.59 0.93 3.52
C ASN A 136 -6.35 0.06 2.27
N GLN A 137 -6.90 0.48 1.14
CA GLN A 137 -6.71 -0.18 -0.15
C GLN A 137 -5.31 0.08 -0.70
N THR A 138 -4.65 -0.92 -1.30
CA THR A 138 -3.36 -0.71 -1.99
C THR A 138 -3.49 0.16 -3.24
N ASP A 139 -2.51 1.04 -3.45
CA ASP A 139 -2.30 1.84 -4.66
C ASP A 139 -1.16 1.25 -5.51
N LEU A 140 -1.47 0.22 -6.30
CA LEU A 140 -0.46 -0.58 -7.00
C LEU A 140 0.25 0.17 -8.13
N ILE A 141 -0.32 1.27 -8.63
CA ILE A 141 0.33 2.06 -9.69
C ILE A 141 1.50 2.89 -9.15
N GLU A 142 1.49 3.26 -7.87
CA GLU A 142 2.57 4.06 -7.28
C GLU A 142 3.79 3.22 -6.96
N THR A 143 3.62 2.09 -6.28
CA THR A 143 4.73 1.17 -6.00
C THR A 143 4.33 -0.29 -6.22
N PRO A 144 5.23 -1.10 -6.82
CA PRO A 144 4.95 -2.52 -7.08
C PRO A 144 5.00 -3.40 -5.83
N ASN A 145 5.55 -2.90 -4.72
CA ASN A 145 5.69 -3.65 -3.46
C ASN A 145 4.43 -3.63 -2.57
N GLU A 146 3.31 -3.08 -3.05
CA GLU A 146 2.03 -2.98 -2.34
C GLU A 146 2.03 -2.11 -1.06
N LYS A 147 3.13 -1.41 -0.75
CA LYS A 147 3.27 -0.59 0.47
C LYS A 147 2.53 0.75 0.41
N VAL A 148 2.38 1.36 -0.76
CA VAL A 148 1.60 2.61 -0.87
C VAL A 148 0.10 2.29 -0.86
N LYS A 149 -0.64 3.00 -0.01
CA LYS A 149 -2.08 2.83 0.16
C LYS A 149 -2.87 4.06 -0.30
N LEU A 150 -4.07 3.78 -0.80
CA LEU A 150 -5.19 4.70 -0.96
C LEU A 150 -5.90 4.91 0.38
N CYS A 151 -6.30 6.14 0.60
CA CYS A 151 -6.93 6.57 1.83
C CYS A 151 -8.44 6.26 1.80
N GLN A 152 -9.09 6.04 2.92
CA GLN A 152 -10.50 5.61 2.97
C GLN A 152 -11.38 6.65 3.67
N PRO A 153 -12.61 6.89 3.18
CA PRO A 153 -13.62 7.62 3.93
C PRO A 153 -14.01 6.87 5.20
N MET A 154 -13.64 7.41 6.36
CA MET A 154 -13.83 6.75 7.65
C MET A 154 -14.12 7.73 8.79
N ALA A 155 -14.74 7.19 9.83
CA ALA A 155 -14.65 7.70 11.19
C ALA A 155 -13.67 6.81 11.96
N HIS A 156 -12.64 7.41 12.55
CA HIS A 156 -11.59 6.74 13.31
C HIS A 156 -11.53 7.33 14.71
N LEU A 157 -11.90 6.54 15.71
CA LEU A 157 -11.82 6.88 17.12
C LEU A 157 -10.65 6.14 17.75
N THR A 158 -9.75 6.87 18.39
CA THR A 158 -8.67 6.34 19.22
C THR A 158 -8.93 6.71 20.67
N LEU A 159 -8.80 5.72 21.56
CA LEU A 159 -8.76 5.90 23.01
C LEU A 159 -7.39 5.45 23.49
N SER A 160 -6.67 6.28 24.22
CA SER A 160 -5.29 5.99 24.65
C SER A 160 -5.07 6.33 26.12
N GLY A 161 -4.28 5.51 26.81
CA GLY A 161 -3.88 5.76 28.21
C GLY A 161 -2.80 4.78 28.66
N ALA A 162 -2.56 4.68 29.97
CA ALA A 162 -1.55 3.77 30.53
C ALA A 162 -1.81 2.27 30.24
N TRP A 163 -3.04 1.92 29.83
CA TRP A 163 -3.45 0.57 29.45
C TRP A 163 -3.19 0.24 27.96
N GLY A 164 -2.64 1.18 27.18
CA GLY A 164 -2.42 1.06 25.74
C GLY A 164 -3.37 1.96 24.93
N ALA A 165 -3.60 1.57 23.67
CA ALA A 165 -4.49 2.26 22.75
C ALA A 165 -5.54 1.29 22.18
N ALA A 166 -6.79 1.74 22.10
CA ALA A 166 -7.87 1.08 21.38
C ALA A 166 -8.38 1.98 20.26
N GLU A 167 -8.41 1.46 19.05
CA GLU A 167 -8.83 2.16 17.85
C GLU A 167 -10.07 1.49 17.26
N PHE A 168 -11.03 2.30 16.80
CA PHE A 168 -12.28 1.85 16.21
C PHE A 168 -12.53 2.59 14.91
N PHE A 169 -12.91 1.85 13.87
CA PHE A 169 -13.06 2.34 12.52
C PHE A 169 -14.43 1.98 11.97
N VAL A 170 -15.09 2.97 11.36
CA VAL A 170 -16.26 2.77 10.50
C VAL A 170 -15.94 3.39 9.16
N MET A 171 -15.92 2.58 8.11
CA MET A 171 -15.63 3.01 6.75
C MET A 171 -16.92 3.01 5.94
N SER A 172 -17.19 4.12 5.26
CA SER A 172 -18.46 4.34 4.55
C SER A 172 -18.39 4.06 3.05
N PHE A 173 -17.18 3.87 2.52
CA PHE A 173 -16.96 3.67 1.10
C PHE A 173 -15.69 2.85 0.83
N HIS A 174 -15.82 1.83 -0.02
CA HIS A 174 -14.72 1.00 -0.49
C HIS A 174 -14.12 1.56 -1.79
N ARG A 175 -12.83 1.88 -1.75
CA ARG A 175 -12.08 2.28 -2.95
C ARG A 175 -11.50 1.08 -3.71
N LEU A 176 -11.60 1.11 -5.03
CA LEU A 176 -10.97 0.11 -5.90
C LEU A 176 -9.44 0.17 -5.83
N ARG A 177 -8.79 -0.99 -5.94
CA ARG A 177 -7.34 -1.11 -6.12
C ARG A 177 -6.96 -0.49 -7.45
N THR A 178 -5.93 0.33 -7.51
CA THR A 178 -5.38 0.80 -8.79
C THR A 178 -4.57 -0.32 -9.45
N PHE A 179 -4.51 -0.34 -10.78
CA PHE A 179 -3.72 -1.33 -11.52
C PHE A 179 -3.02 -0.65 -12.70
N PRO A 180 -1.81 -1.10 -13.10
CA PRO A 180 -1.15 -0.58 -14.27
C PRO A 180 -2.00 -0.72 -15.53
N GLY A 181 -1.96 0.29 -16.39
CA GLY A 181 -2.68 0.30 -17.66
C GLY A 181 -1.99 -0.52 -18.74
N THR A 182 -2.46 -0.42 -19.98
CA THR A 182 -1.89 -1.17 -21.10
C THR A 182 -0.43 -0.79 -21.38
N ALA A 183 -0.07 0.49 -21.20
CA ALA A 183 1.29 0.97 -21.42
C ALA A 183 2.23 0.68 -20.23
N GLY A 184 1.66 0.47 -19.04
CA GLY A 184 2.36 0.13 -17.82
C GLY A 184 2.97 -1.27 -17.81
N ARG A 185 4.01 -1.40 -16.99
CA ARG A 185 4.77 -2.61 -16.67
C ARG A 185 4.25 -3.23 -15.37
N LEU A 186 4.81 -4.38 -14.99
CA LEU A 186 4.52 -5.08 -13.72
C LEU A 186 3.04 -5.44 -13.62
N ARG A 187 2.52 -6.03 -14.70
CA ARG A 187 1.09 -6.37 -14.85
C ARG A 187 0.90 -7.73 -15.51
N PRO A 188 -0.26 -8.38 -15.31
CA PRO A 188 -0.65 -9.53 -16.10
C PRO A 188 -0.82 -9.17 -17.59
N GLN A 189 -0.80 -10.21 -18.44
CA GLN A 189 -1.02 -10.08 -19.88
C GLN A 189 -2.35 -9.39 -20.20
N LEU A 190 -3.43 -9.88 -19.58
CA LEU A 190 -4.76 -9.31 -19.72
C LEU A 190 -4.87 -8.04 -18.86
N ARG A 191 -5.30 -6.95 -19.49
CA ARG A 191 -5.57 -5.69 -18.79
C ARG A 191 -6.64 -5.89 -17.73
N ILE A 192 -6.43 -5.32 -16.54
CA ILE A 192 -7.44 -5.25 -15.49
C ILE A 192 -8.34 -4.03 -15.74
N ASP A 193 -9.66 -4.25 -15.79
CA ASP A 193 -10.69 -3.25 -16.04
C ASP A 193 -11.51 -2.97 -14.78
N ASN A 194 -11.09 -1.95 -14.04
CA ASN A 194 -11.79 -1.48 -12.85
C ASN A 194 -13.20 -0.96 -13.15
N GLY A 195 -13.51 -0.56 -14.39
CA GLY A 195 -14.86 -0.13 -14.78
C GLY A 195 -15.88 -1.27 -14.79
N ARG A 196 -15.42 -2.52 -14.63
CA ARG A 196 -16.24 -3.73 -14.51
C ARG A 196 -16.08 -4.41 -13.16
N ALA A 197 -15.58 -3.69 -12.15
CA ALA A 197 -15.46 -4.21 -10.79
C ALA A 197 -16.82 -4.69 -10.26
N THR A 198 -16.79 -5.75 -9.46
CA THR A 198 -18.00 -6.30 -8.83
C THR A 198 -17.75 -6.55 -7.35
N TYR A 199 -18.83 -6.61 -6.58
CA TYR A 199 -18.79 -6.81 -5.13
C TYR A 199 -19.66 -8.00 -4.77
N GLU A 200 -19.30 -8.71 -3.71
CA GLU A 200 -20.18 -9.70 -3.10
C GLU A 200 -21.35 -9.05 -2.36
N SER A 201 -21.10 -7.93 -1.68
CA SER A 201 -22.16 -7.18 -1.01
C SER A 201 -23.07 -6.49 -2.03
N PRO A 202 -24.40 -6.58 -1.88
CA PRO A 202 -25.34 -5.85 -2.72
C PRO A 202 -25.24 -4.32 -2.52
N ALA A 203 -24.69 -3.85 -1.40
CA ALA A 203 -24.40 -2.43 -1.17
C ALA A 203 -23.22 -1.91 -2.03
N GLY A 204 -22.49 -2.81 -2.70
CA GLY A 204 -21.39 -2.47 -3.58
C GLY A 204 -20.29 -1.71 -2.86
N GLU A 205 -19.82 -0.62 -3.49
CA GLU A 205 -18.81 0.27 -2.93
C GLU A 205 -19.27 1.03 -1.67
N TRP A 206 -20.58 1.08 -1.35
CA TRP A 206 -21.14 1.76 -0.18
C TRP A 206 -21.39 0.82 1.00
N HIS A 207 -20.87 -0.40 0.95
CA HIS A 207 -20.90 -1.29 2.11
C HIS A 207 -20.15 -0.67 3.29
N LEU A 208 -20.73 -0.79 4.50
CA LEU A 208 -20.09 -0.33 5.72
C LEU A 208 -19.11 -1.39 6.20
N ASP A 209 -17.83 -1.03 6.23
CA ASP A 209 -16.76 -1.89 6.74
C ASP A 209 -16.36 -1.41 8.15
N PHE A 210 -16.00 -2.36 9.02
CA PHE A 210 -15.63 -2.09 10.41
C PHE A 210 -14.24 -2.63 10.70
N ALA A 211 -13.49 -1.92 11.54
CA ALA A 211 -12.26 -2.44 12.09
C ALA A 211 -12.09 -2.01 13.54
N ALA A 212 -11.34 -2.79 14.31
CA ALA A 212 -10.90 -2.41 15.63
C ALA A 212 -9.49 -2.94 15.88
N ARG A 213 -8.71 -2.19 16.65
CA ARG A 213 -7.36 -2.57 17.04
C ARG A 213 -7.11 -2.23 18.49
N TYR A 214 -6.42 -3.12 19.20
CA TYR A 214 -5.82 -2.83 20.49
C TYR A 214 -4.30 -2.97 20.36
N SER A 215 -3.54 -2.03 20.91
CA SER A 215 -2.09 -2.10 20.95
C SER A 215 -1.54 -1.61 22.28
N ASN A 216 -0.48 -2.26 22.77
CA ASN A 216 0.22 -1.84 23.97
C ASN A 216 1.68 -2.30 23.97
N ALA A 217 2.51 -1.59 24.73
CA ALA A 217 3.91 -1.94 24.97
C ALA A 217 4.06 -2.54 26.38
N PHE A 218 4.59 -3.76 26.45
CA PHE A 218 4.89 -4.51 27.67
C PHE A 218 6.40 -4.62 27.84
N GLY A 219 7.03 -3.51 28.26
CA GLY A 219 8.50 -3.43 28.34
C GLY A 219 9.12 -3.46 26.93
N PRO A 220 9.97 -4.45 26.59
CA PRO A 220 10.57 -4.55 25.26
C PRO A 220 9.64 -5.12 24.18
N LEU A 221 8.45 -5.59 24.56
CA LEU A 221 7.48 -6.23 23.67
C LEU A 221 6.34 -5.26 23.31
N ASP A 222 6.23 -4.89 22.04
CA ASP A 222 5.05 -4.24 21.48
C ASP A 222 4.10 -5.32 20.94
N LEU A 223 2.81 -5.22 21.28
CA LEU A 223 1.79 -6.17 20.84
C LEU A 223 0.58 -5.42 20.26
N GLY A 224 0.10 -5.87 19.11
CA GLY A 224 -1.13 -5.44 18.45
C GLY A 224 -2.08 -6.60 18.18
N LEU A 225 -3.36 -6.40 18.45
CA LEU A 225 -4.46 -7.29 18.09
C LEU A 225 -5.47 -6.52 17.26
N SER A 226 -5.91 -7.07 16.14
CA SER A 226 -6.85 -6.39 15.24
C SER A 226 -7.96 -7.31 14.76
N VAL A 227 -9.10 -6.71 14.44
CA VAL A 227 -10.19 -7.34 13.72
C VAL A 227 -10.69 -6.41 12.61
N PHE A 228 -10.97 -6.97 11.46
CA PHE A 228 -11.58 -6.29 10.32
C PHE A 228 -12.76 -7.13 9.83
N ASP A 229 -13.89 -6.49 9.57
CA ASP A 229 -15.07 -7.10 8.98
C ASP A 229 -15.59 -6.17 7.88
N GLY A 230 -15.51 -6.64 6.62
CA GLY A 230 -15.89 -5.82 5.49
C GLY A 230 -15.32 -6.29 4.16
N THR A 231 -15.22 -5.36 3.23
CA THR A 231 -14.82 -5.62 1.84
C THR A 231 -13.31 -5.84 1.72
N SER A 232 -12.90 -6.96 1.13
CA SER A 232 -11.48 -7.36 1.00
C SER A 232 -10.64 -6.32 0.27
N ARG A 233 -9.44 -5.99 0.76
CA ARG A 233 -8.47 -5.15 0.03
C ARG A 233 -7.65 -5.90 -1.03
N GLU A 234 -7.86 -7.21 -1.13
CA GLU A 234 -7.25 -8.12 -2.10
C GLU A 234 -8.37 -8.70 -2.99
N PRO A 235 -8.64 -8.14 -4.18
CA PRO A 235 -9.67 -8.65 -5.07
C PRO A 235 -9.22 -9.93 -5.76
N VAL A 236 -10.18 -10.82 -6.04
CA VAL A 236 -9.97 -11.90 -7.01
C VAL A 236 -10.27 -11.41 -8.42
N MET A 237 -9.54 -11.93 -9.41
CA MET A 237 -9.71 -11.50 -10.80
C MET A 237 -10.75 -12.38 -11.50
N ARG A 238 -11.75 -11.78 -12.14
CA ARG A 238 -12.69 -12.47 -13.04
C ARG A 238 -12.26 -12.28 -14.48
N LEU A 239 -12.44 -13.31 -15.33
CA LEU A 239 -12.26 -13.15 -16.76
C LEU A 239 -13.46 -12.46 -17.40
N ILE A 240 -13.16 -11.53 -18.31
CA ILE A 240 -14.15 -10.91 -19.18
C ILE A 240 -13.99 -11.49 -20.58
N PHE A 241 -15.07 -12.07 -21.09
CA PHE A 241 -15.09 -12.71 -22.40
C PHE A 241 -15.74 -11.83 -23.46
N ARG A 242 -15.14 -11.81 -24.65
CA ARG A 242 -15.80 -11.31 -25.86
C ARG A 242 -16.51 -12.49 -26.55
N HIS A 243 -17.78 -12.30 -26.85
CA HIS A 243 -18.59 -13.25 -27.59
C HIS A 243 -18.72 -12.77 -29.04
N VAL A 244 -18.26 -13.58 -29.98
CA VAL A 244 -18.45 -13.37 -31.42
C VAL A 244 -19.25 -14.54 -31.94
N GLN A 245 -20.33 -14.26 -32.68
CA GLN A 245 -21.23 -15.30 -33.18
C GLN A 245 -20.45 -16.30 -34.04
N GLY A 246 -20.58 -17.60 -33.73
CA GLY A 246 -19.88 -18.68 -34.43
C GLY A 246 -18.43 -18.92 -33.99
N GLN A 247 -17.94 -18.25 -32.93
CA GLN A 247 -16.61 -18.45 -32.36
C GLN A 247 -16.68 -18.79 -30.86
N LEU A 248 -15.65 -19.48 -30.36
CA LEU A 248 -15.50 -19.71 -28.92
C LEU A 248 -15.24 -18.37 -28.20
N PRO A 249 -15.80 -18.16 -26.99
CA PRO A 249 -15.53 -16.96 -26.20
C PRO A 249 -14.03 -16.82 -25.91
N VAL A 250 -13.48 -15.62 -26.15
CA VAL A 250 -12.06 -15.32 -25.90
C VAL A 250 -11.93 -14.36 -24.73
N PRO A 251 -11.05 -14.62 -23.74
CA PRO A 251 -10.81 -13.68 -22.66
C PRO A 251 -10.12 -12.42 -23.21
N VAL A 252 -10.64 -11.25 -22.86
CA VAL A 252 -10.14 -9.96 -23.35
C VAL A 252 -9.67 -9.01 -22.25
N ALA A 253 -10.09 -9.25 -21.00
CA ALA A 253 -9.70 -8.46 -19.84
C ALA A 253 -9.91 -9.27 -18.55
N LEU A 254 -9.32 -8.77 -17.47
CA LEU A 254 -9.66 -9.14 -16.10
C LEU A 254 -10.54 -8.05 -15.47
N ALA A 255 -11.41 -8.40 -14.55
CA ALA A 255 -12.15 -7.43 -13.73
C ALA A 255 -12.07 -7.85 -12.27
N PRO A 256 -11.82 -6.93 -11.33
CA PRO A 256 -11.72 -7.28 -9.92
C PRO A 256 -13.09 -7.63 -9.33
N HIS A 257 -13.10 -8.61 -8.43
CA HIS A 257 -14.23 -8.97 -7.59
C HIS A 257 -13.83 -8.88 -6.12
N TYR A 258 -14.64 -8.17 -5.35
CA TYR A 258 -14.41 -7.87 -3.96
C TYR A 258 -15.31 -8.72 -3.07
N ASP A 259 -14.71 -9.72 -2.41
CA ASP A 259 -15.38 -10.56 -1.42
C ASP A 259 -15.54 -9.83 -0.09
N GLN A 260 -16.56 -10.22 0.68
CA GLN A 260 -16.69 -9.90 2.10
C GLN A 260 -15.83 -10.86 2.92
N ILE A 261 -15.03 -10.30 3.81
CA ILE A 261 -14.08 -11.02 4.64
C ILE A 261 -14.21 -10.62 6.11
N ARG A 262 -13.81 -11.53 6.98
CA ARG A 262 -13.46 -11.23 8.37
C ARG A 262 -12.02 -11.62 8.61
N GLN A 263 -11.20 -10.70 9.09
CA GLN A 263 -9.79 -10.92 9.41
C GLN A 263 -9.56 -10.65 10.88
N PHE A 264 -8.85 -11.58 11.53
CA PHE A 264 -8.25 -11.37 12.84
C PHE A 264 -6.74 -11.27 12.63
N GLY A 265 -6.12 -10.26 13.22
CA GLY A 265 -4.69 -10.00 13.09
C GLY A 265 -4.00 -9.94 14.43
N LEU A 266 -2.73 -10.36 14.44
CA LEU A 266 -1.78 -10.17 15.52
C LEU A 266 -0.49 -9.65 14.91
N ASP A 267 0.10 -8.65 15.55
CA ASP A 267 1.46 -8.22 15.27
C ASP A 267 2.20 -8.06 16.59
N ALA A 268 3.48 -8.42 16.58
CA ALA A 268 4.34 -8.32 17.75
C ALA A 268 5.74 -7.92 17.32
N GLN A 269 6.36 -7.05 18.12
CA GLN A 269 7.74 -6.63 17.95
C GLN A 269 8.45 -6.72 19.30
N LEU A 270 9.60 -7.38 19.32
CA LEU A 270 10.43 -7.53 20.52
C LEU A 270 11.80 -6.92 20.27
N THR A 271 12.11 -5.87 21.03
CA THR A 271 13.39 -5.15 20.93
C THR A 271 14.29 -5.53 22.10
N ILE A 272 15.36 -6.28 21.84
CA ILE A 272 16.32 -6.73 22.87
C ILE A 272 17.73 -6.46 22.37
N GLU A 273 18.42 -5.52 23.01
CA GLU A 273 19.77 -5.09 22.60
C GLU A 273 19.76 -4.68 21.11
N SER A 274 20.59 -5.33 20.30
CA SER A 274 20.68 -5.11 18.85
C SER A 274 19.69 -5.93 18.01
N TRP A 275 18.84 -6.75 18.65
CA TRP A 275 17.83 -7.57 17.99
C TRP A 275 16.48 -6.86 17.95
N LEU A 276 15.85 -6.91 16.78
CA LEU A 276 14.47 -6.51 16.56
C LEU A 276 13.72 -7.69 15.95
N LEU A 277 13.02 -8.48 16.78
CA LEU A 277 12.26 -9.64 16.34
C LEU A 277 10.82 -9.23 16.04
N LYS A 278 10.26 -9.77 14.96
CA LYS A 278 8.98 -9.34 14.40
C LYS A 278 8.11 -10.53 14.03
N LEU A 279 6.82 -10.41 14.31
CA LEU A 279 5.80 -11.36 13.93
C LEU A 279 4.56 -10.60 13.45
N GLU A 280 4.02 -11.01 12.32
CA GLU A 280 2.66 -10.71 11.91
C GLU A 280 1.91 -12.01 11.60
N ALA A 281 0.66 -12.10 12.01
CA ALA A 281 -0.18 -13.27 11.80
C ALA A 281 -1.61 -12.82 11.50
N ILE A 282 -2.27 -13.49 10.57
CA ILE A 282 -3.70 -13.30 10.30
C ILE A 282 -4.44 -14.63 10.21
N TYR A 283 -5.71 -14.60 10.58
CA TYR A 283 -6.69 -15.61 10.21
C TYR A 283 -7.82 -14.91 9.45
N ARG A 284 -8.06 -15.32 8.21
CA ARG A 284 -9.04 -14.69 7.32
C ARG A 284 -10.13 -15.66 6.91
N GLN A 285 -11.37 -15.21 7.04
CA GLN A 285 -12.59 -15.90 6.64
C GLN A 285 -13.21 -15.23 5.42
N GLY A 286 -13.95 -16.00 4.61
CA GLY A 286 -14.73 -15.47 3.49
C GLY A 286 -13.94 -15.16 2.22
N ALA A 287 -12.61 -15.27 2.24
CA ALA A 287 -11.75 -15.06 1.09
C ALA A 287 -11.74 -16.25 0.13
N ARG A 288 -11.62 -15.97 -1.16
CA ARG A 288 -11.45 -16.98 -2.22
C ARG A 288 -9.98 -17.26 -2.50
N ASN A 289 -9.73 -18.49 -2.93
CA ASN A 289 -8.42 -18.94 -3.40
C ASN A 289 -8.33 -18.85 -4.92
N ASN A 290 -7.12 -18.78 -5.46
CA ASN A 290 -6.85 -18.77 -6.91
C ASN A 290 -6.97 -20.15 -7.56
N VAL A 291 -7.95 -20.97 -7.14
CA VAL A 291 -8.26 -22.24 -7.80
C VAL A 291 -9.47 -22.03 -8.68
N ARG A 292 -9.26 -22.02 -9.98
CA ARG A 292 -10.35 -21.93 -10.95
C ARG A 292 -10.73 -23.31 -11.44
N ASN A 293 -12.02 -23.53 -11.66
CA ASN A 293 -12.48 -24.70 -12.36
C ASN A 293 -11.95 -24.66 -13.81
N PRO A 294 -11.18 -25.67 -14.27
CA PRO A 294 -10.71 -25.71 -15.64
C PRO A 294 -11.85 -25.87 -16.67
N VAL A 295 -13.03 -26.29 -16.23
CA VAL A 295 -14.22 -26.51 -17.07
C VAL A 295 -15.13 -25.28 -17.11
N ASP A 296 -15.20 -24.50 -16.03
CA ASP A 296 -15.99 -23.27 -15.96
C ASP A 296 -15.08 -22.04 -15.75
N PRO A 297 -14.72 -21.33 -16.83
CA PRO A 297 -13.88 -20.13 -16.75
C PRO A 297 -14.51 -18.96 -15.99
N ALA A 298 -15.83 -19.02 -15.68
CA ALA A 298 -16.52 -18.05 -14.86
C ALA A 298 -16.43 -18.35 -13.36
N ASP A 299 -15.93 -19.52 -12.96
CA ASP A 299 -15.66 -19.85 -11.56
C ASP A 299 -14.55 -18.94 -11.00
N LEU A 300 -14.88 -18.24 -9.92
CA LEU A 300 -13.98 -17.34 -9.20
C LEU A 300 -13.16 -18.05 -8.12
N GLY A 301 -13.34 -19.35 -8.00
CA GLY A 301 -12.75 -20.19 -7.00
C GLY A 301 -13.56 -20.29 -5.72
N LYS A 302 -13.12 -21.23 -4.89
CA LYS A 302 -13.79 -21.60 -3.65
C LYS A 302 -13.37 -20.69 -2.51
N LYS A 303 -14.34 -20.32 -1.67
CA LYS A 303 -14.09 -19.66 -0.38
C LYS A 303 -13.58 -20.65 0.63
N GLU A 304 -12.41 -20.38 1.20
CA GLU A 304 -11.81 -21.20 2.24
C GLU A 304 -11.11 -20.29 3.24
N ASN A 305 -11.32 -20.58 4.53
CA ASN A 305 -10.62 -19.85 5.58
C ASN A 305 -9.15 -20.27 5.58
N TYR A 306 -8.27 -19.32 5.85
CA TYR A 306 -6.83 -19.59 5.91
C TYR A 306 -6.15 -18.73 6.98
N ALA A 307 -4.95 -19.15 7.36
CA ALA A 307 -4.05 -18.36 8.17
C ALA A 307 -2.79 -18.01 7.35
N ALA A 308 -2.19 -16.86 7.63
CA ALA A 308 -0.92 -16.44 7.05
C ALA A 308 -0.05 -15.81 8.13
N PHE A 309 1.27 -15.91 7.96
CA PHE A 309 2.25 -15.46 8.94
C PHE A 309 3.45 -14.83 8.24
N VAL A 310 4.02 -13.80 8.85
CA VAL A 310 5.37 -13.31 8.57
C VAL A 310 6.13 -13.33 9.89
N VAL A 311 7.24 -14.04 9.94
CA VAL A 311 8.11 -14.08 11.12
C VAL A 311 9.53 -13.76 10.69
N GLY A 312 10.20 -12.90 11.44
CA GLY A 312 11.53 -12.47 11.06
C GLY A 312 12.16 -11.57 12.10
N GLY A 313 13.25 -10.95 11.72
CA GLY A 313 13.89 -9.95 12.54
C GLY A 313 15.08 -9.30 11.88
N GLU A 314 15.63 -8.35 12.61
CA GLU A 314 16.79 -7.57 12.25
C GLU A 314 17.82 -7.65 13.36
N TYR A 315 19.09 -7.78 12.99
CA TYR A 315 20.22 -7.60 13.91
C TYR A 315 21.09 -6.46 13.42
N THR A 316 21.34 -5.48 14.28
CA THR A 316 22.11 -4.28 13.95
C THR A 316 23.50 -4.31 14.58
N PHE A 317 24.53 -4.32 13.73
CA PHE A 317 25.90 -4.05 14.15
C PHE A 317 26.09 -2.53 14.19
N SER A 318 26.08 -1.96 15.39
CA SER A 318 26.25 -0.52 15.53
C SER A 318 27.71 -0.09 15.49
N GLY A 319 27.96 1.06 14.86
CA GLY A 319 29.27 1.68 14.81
C GLY A 319 30.35 0.83 14.14
N ILE A 320 30.03 0.26 12.97
CA ILE A 320 30.97 -0.57 12.22
C ILE A 320 32.22 0.23 11.86
N PHE A 321 33.38 -0.42 11.84
CA PHE A 321 34.67 0.21 11.51
C PHE A 321 35.00 1.47 12.33
N GLU A 322 34.55 1.54 13.60
CA GLU A 322 34.77 2.69 14.49
C GLU A 322 34.19 4.00 13.92
N SER A 323 33.08 3.91 13.20
CA SER A 323 32.35 5.04 12.63
C SER A 323 30.95 5.18 13.25
N ASP A 324 30.18 6.16 12.81
CA ASP A 324 28.76 6.29 13.17
C ASP A 324 27.86 5.36 12.34
N ALA A 325 28.41 4.63 11.36
CA ALA A 325 27.62 3.80 10.47
C ALA A 325 27.14 2.50 11.13
N ASP A 326 25.93 2.09 10.79
CA ASP A 326 25.31 0.86 11.27
C ASP A 326 25.08 -0.12 10.09
N LEU A 327 25.30 -1.41 10.34
CA LEU A 327 24.99 -2.48 9.40
C LEU A 327 23.91 -3.38 10.00
N SER A 328 22.75 -3.45 9.36
CA SER A 328 21.67 -4.34 9.75
C SER A 328 21.56 -5.54 8.83
N LEU A 329 21.39 -6.72 9.41
CA LEU A 329 21.03 -7.94 8.71
C LEU A 329 19.55 -8.24 8.98
N LEU A 330 18.77 -8.43 7.90
CA LEU A 330 17.34 -8.68 7.96
C LEU A 330 17.04 -10.09 7.43
N ALA A 331 16.13 -10.79 8.08
CA ALA A 331 15.59 -12.04 7.57
C ALA A 331 14.11 -12.18 7.92
N GLU A 332 13.29 -12.56 6.95
CA GLU A 332 11.86 -12.84 7.16
C GLU A 332 11.44 -14.12 6.42
N TRP A 333 10.51 -14.86 7.02
CA TRP A 333 9.82 -15.98 6.39
C TRP A 333 8.34 -15.66 6.30
N LEU A 334 7.82 -15.67 5.07
CA LEU A 334 6.44 -15.40 4.74
C LEU A 334 5.73 -16.72 4.39
N ILE A 335 4.55 -16.94 4.97
CA ILE A 335 3.74 -18.13 4.70
C ILE A 335 2.28 -17.70 4.53
N ASP A 336 1.67 -18.11 3.41
CA ASP A 336 0.23 -18.10 3.21
C ASP A 336 -0.28 -19.56 3.24
N GLY A 337 -1.21 -19.87 4.14
CA GLY A 337 -1.77 -21.22 4.26
C GLY A 337 -2.47 -21.73 3.00
N ARG A 338 -2.73 -20.86 2.01
CA ARG A 338 -3.24 -21.24 0.70
C ARG A 338 -2.16 -21.82 -0.22
N ARG A 339 -0.87 -21.57 0.03
CA ARG A 339 0.30 -22.01 -0.78
C ARG A 339 0.11 -21.63 -2.26
N HIS A 340 0.27 -22.57 -3.19
CA HIS A 340 0.01 -22.43 -4.63
C HIS A 340 -1.37 -21.88 -5.02
N ARG A 341 -2.31 -21.83 -4.08
CA ARG A 341 -3.67 -21.31 -4.27
C ARG A 341 -3.83 -19.87 -3.80
N ALA A 342 -2.75 -19.23 -3.34
CA ALA A 342 -2.74 -17.83 -2.95
C ALA A 342 -3.05 -16.93 -4.15
N THR A 343 -3.59 -15.75 -3.85
CA THR A 343 -3.93 -14.71 -4.83
C THR A 343 -2.88 -13.60 -4.89
N ASN A 344 -1.78 -13.77 -4.14
CA ASN A 344 -0.68 -12.82 -4.00
C ASN A 344 0.65 -13.55 -4.26
N GLN A 345 1.74 -12.78 -4.32
CA GLN A 345 3.09 -13.29 -4.62
C GLN A 345 3.87 -13.78 -3.39
N TYR A 346 3.28 -13.79 -2.20
CA TYR A 346 3.97 -14.05 -0.93
C TYR A 346 3.32 -15.25 -0.24
N GLN A 347 3.67 -16.44 -0.68
CA GLN A 347 2.99 -17.68 -0.28
C GLN A 347 3.87 -18.62 0.57
N ASN A 348 5.18 -18.63 0.32
CA ASN A 348 6.19 -19.44 1.02
C ASN A 348 7.56 -18.90 0.64
N ASP A 349 7.90 -17.74 1.18
CA ASP A 349 9.01 -16.94 0.69
C ASP A 349 9.99 -16.64 1.82
N LEU A 350 11.28 -16.74 1.52
CA LEU A 350 12.34 -16.26 2.41
C LEU A 350 12.87 -14.94 1.87
N PHE A 351 12.92 -13.95 2.75
CA PHE A 351 13.57 -12.69 2.50
C PHE A 351 14.86 -12.59 3.30
N PHE A 352 15.91 -12.12 2.65
CA PHE A 352 17.16 -11.74 3.29
C PHE A 352 17.52 -10.32 2.86
N GLY A 353 17.92 -9.49 3.80
CA GLY A 353 18.29 -8.11 3.56
C GLY A 353 19.57 -7.73 4.27
N VAL A 354 20.28 -6.76 3.69
CA VAL A 354 21.37 -6.04 4.34
C VAL A 354 21.09 -4.56 4.16
N ARG A 355 21.11 -3.81 5.26
CA ARG A 355 20.97 -2.35 5.26
C ARG A 355 22.22 -1.74 5.86
N LEU A 356 22.81 -0.78 5.14
CA LEU A 356 23.90 0.06 5.63
C LEU A 356 23.35 1.47 5.80
N SER A 357 23.32 1.96 7.02
CA SER A 357 22.97 3.35 7.37
C SER A 357 24.25 4.07 7.75
N LEU A 358 24.62 5.14 7.04
CA LEU A 358 25.84 5.87 7.36
C LEU A 358 25.66 6.81 8.57
N ASN A 359 24.42 7.07 8.96
CA ASN A 359 24.05 7.98 10.05
C ASN A 359 24.71 9.37 9.92
N ASP A 360 24.97 9.81 8.68
CA ASP A 360 25.41 11.17 8.35
C ASP A 360 24.22 12.15 8.38
N VAL A 361 24.51 13.45 8.35
CA VAL A 361 23.48 14.51 8.33
C VAL A 361 22.56 14.37 7.11
N GLU A 362 23.10 13.86 6.00
CA GLU A 362 22.39 13.57 4.77
C GLU A 362 21.52 12.30 4.83
N SER A 363 21.53 11.56 5.94
CA SER A 363 20.75 10.32 6.13
C SER A 363 20.94 9.30 5.00
N THR A 364 22.18 9.13 4.55
CA THR A 364 22.57 8.22 3.49
C THR A 364 22.35 6.76 3.92
N ALA A 365 21.52 6.04 3.17
CA ALA A 365 21.25 4.63 3.42
C ALA A 365 21.25 3.80 2.13
N PHE A 366 21.70 2.55 2.25
CA PHE A 366 21.66 1.55 1.20
C PHE A 366 20.97 0.29 1.73
N THR A 367 20.02 -0.26 0.99
CA THR A 367 19.38 -1.55 1.32
C THR A 367 19.48 -2.49 0.13
N LEU A 368 20.05 -3.67 0.34
CA LEU A 368 20.04 -4.78 -0.61
C LEU A 368 19.14 -5.88 -0.06
N GLY A 369 18.13 -6.29 -0.82
CA GLY A 369 17.19 -7.35 -0.45
C GLY A 369 17.15 -8.46 -1.49
N ALA A 370 16.89 -9.69 -1.05
CA ALA A 370 16.64 -10.84 -1.91
C ALA A 370 15.42 -11.61 -1.39
N LEU A 371 14.49 -11.91 -2.28
CA LEU A 371 13.31 -12.72 -2.00
C LEU A 371 13.42 -14.04 -2.78
N TYR A 372 13.21 -15.15 -2.07
CA TYR A 372 13.26 -16.50 -2.59
C TYR A 372 11.97 -17.25 -2.32
N ASP A 373 11.23 -17.57 -3.37
CA ASP A 373 10.07 -18.44 -3.29
C ASP A 373 10.54 -19.90 -3.13
N LEU A 374 10.18 -20.53 -2.02
CA LEU A 374 10.57 -21.90 -1.68
C LEU A 374 9.80 -22.98 -2.45
N ASP A 375 8.63 -22.64 -2.99
CA ASP A 375 7.71 -23.57 -3.66
C ASP A 375 7.93 -23.57 -5.18
N TYR A 376 8.19 -22.41 -5.78
CA TYR A 376 8.40 -22.22 -7.22
C TYR A 376 9.86 -21.94 -7.58
N GLY A 377 10.71 -21.53 -6.64
CA GLY A 377 12.10 -21.16 -6.93
C GLY A 377 12.27 -19.79 -7.59
N THR A 378 11.19 -19.00 -7.72
CA THR A 378 11.22 -17.59 -8.15
C THR A 378 12.17 -16.79 -7.25
N ARG A 379 13.03 -15.97 -7.86
CA ARG A 379 14.05 -15.16 -7.18
C ARG A 379 14.00 -13.72 -7.67
N THR A 380 13.82 -12.80 -6.73
CA THR A 380 13.91 -11.37 -7.00
C THR A 380 14.95 -10.72 -6.07
N MET A 381 15.56 -9.65 -6.54
CA MET A 381 16.51 -8.86 -5.77
C MET A 381 16.14 -7.40 -5.86
N SER A 382 16.19 -6.69 -4.74
CA SER A 382 15.95 -5.25 -4.66
C SER A 382 17.20 -4.52 -4.18
N LEU A 383 17.43 -3.34 -4.74
CA LEU A 383 18.41 -2.39 -4.24
C LEU A 383 17.69 -1.06 -4.03
N GLU A 384 17.86 -0.46 -2.86
CA GLU A 384 17.37 0.87 -2.54
C GLU A 384 18.52 1.74 -2.04
N PHE A 385 18.52 3.00 -2.47
CA PHE A 385 19.43 4.04 -2.03
C PHE A 385 18.60 5.28 -1.72
N ASP A 386 18.84 5.86 -0.55
CA ASP A 386 18.15 7.06 -0.07
C ASP A 386 19.19 8.04 0.45
N ARG A 387 19.06 9.32 0.08
CA ARG A 387 19.93 10.40 0.57
C ARG A 387 19.28 11.78 0.46
N GLN A 388 19.50 12.60 1.48
CA GLN A 388 19.24 14.04 1.44
C GLN A 388 20.41 14.78 0.77
N LEU A 389 20.13 15.60 -0.24
CA LEU A 389 21.13 16.40 -0.96
C LEU A 389 21.29 17.81 -0.36
N THR A 390 20.21 18.37 0.16
CA THR A 390 20.12 19.64 0.91
C THR A 390 18.93 19.56 1.86
N ASP A 391 18.72 20.49 2.77
CA ASP A 391 17.59 20.47 3.72
C ASP A 391 16.19 20.30 3.06
N SER A 392 16.04 20.70 1.79
CA SER A 392 14.79 20.61 1.04
C SER A 392 14.79 19.60 -0.11
N VAL A 393 15.94 19.03 -0.49
CA VAL A 393 16.03 18.15 -1.67
C VAL A 393 16.54 16.77 -1.28
N SER A 394 15.82 15.72 -1.67
CA SER A 394 16.23 14.34 -1.49
C SER A 394 16.23 13.55 -2.80
N VAL A 395 17.04 12.50 -2.85
CA VAL A 395 17.07 11.54 -3.94
C VAL A 395 16.84 10.14 -3.40
N LYS A 396 16.00 9.38 -4.10
CA LYS A 396 15.84 7.95 -3.92
C LYS A 396 16.12 7.25 -5.23
N ALA A 397 16.87 6.15 -5.20
CA ALA A 397 17.01 5.24 -6.31
C ALA A 397 16.58 3.83 -5.89
N GLU A 398 15.83 3.15 -6.76
CA GLU A 398 15.40 1.78 -6.55
C GLU A 398 15.77 0.93 -7.76
N ALA A 399 16.08 -0.34 -7.55
CA ALA A 399 16.17 -1.32 -8.62
C ALA A 399 15.50 -2.61 -8.16
N ILE A 400 14.68 -3.19 -9.02
CA ILE A 400 14.10 -4.53 -8.81
C ILE A 400 14.57 -5.41 -9.96
N LEU A 401 15.23 -6.50 -9.64
CA LEU A 401 15.77 -7.46 -10.59
C LEU A 401 15.02 -8.78 -10.50
N MET A 402 14.31 -9.14 -11.56
CA MET A 402 13.79 -10.48 -11.78
C MET A 402 14.95 -11.38 -12.22
N LEU A 403 15.52 -12.14 -11.27
CA LEU A 403 16.69 -13.00 -11.52
C LEU A 403 16.26 -14.31 -12.18
N HIS A 404 15.24 -14.95 -11.61
CA HIS A 404 14.59 -16.14 -12.13
C HIS A 404 13.12 -16.10 -11.73
N VAL A 405 12.22 -16.42 -12.66
CA VAL A 405 10.77 -16.48 -12.38
C VAL A 405 10.25 -17.73 -13.04
N ASP A 406 9.70 -18.63 -12.23
CA ASP A 406 9.23 -19.93 -12.69
C ASP A 406 7.92 -19.79 -13.49
N GLU A 407 7.69 -20.65 -14.48
CA GLU A 407 6.48 -20.59 -15.31
C GLU A 407 5.23 -21.06 -14.57
N ALA A 408 5.38 -21.91 -13.55
CA ALA A 408 4.28 -22.38 -12.71
C ALA A 408 3.83 -21.33 -11.69
N ASP A 409 4.67 -20.31 -11.40
CA ASP A 409 4.30 -19.14 -10.61
C ASP A 409 3.48 -18.16 -11.45
N VAL A 410 2.21 -18.50 -11.66
CA VAL A 410 1.30 -17.74 -12.54
C VAL A 410 1.04 -16.30 -12.08
N VAL A 411 1.31 -15.97 -10.82
CA VAL A 411 1.12 -14.64 -10.25
C VAL A 411 2.29 -13.73 -10.63
N VAL A 412 3.53 -14.21 -10.50
CA VAL A 412 4.74 -13.39 -10.75
C VAL A 412 5.25 -13.54 -12.18
N HIS A 413 5.09 -14.69 -12.82
CA HIS A 413 5.58 -15.00 -14.18
C HIS A 413 5.29 -13.93 -15.25
N PRO A 414 4.11 -13.27 -15.29
CA PRO A 414 3.85 -12.20 -16.24
C PRO A 414 4.86 -11.04 -16.17
N THR A 415 5.52 -10.84 -15.02
CA THR A 415 6.46 -9.75 -14.75
C THR A 415 7.93 -10.13 -14.96
N ARG A 416 8.23 -11.36 -15.43
CA ARG A 416 9.61 -11.90 -15.55
C ARG A 416 10.60 -11.08 -16.38
N ARG A 417 10.11 -10.19 -17.25
CA ARG A 417 10.95 -9.27 -18.05
C ARG A 417 10.95 -7.83 -17.54
N ASP A 418 10.31 -7.57 -16.41
CA ASP A 418 10.08 -6.23 -15.91
C ASP A 418 11.07 -5.83 -14.81
N SER A 419 12.31 -6.35 -14.85
CA SER A 419 13.40 -5.76 -14.07
C SER A 419 13.53 -4.27 -14.40
N PHE A 420 13.74 -3.42 -13.41
CA PHE A 420 13.81 -1.98 -13.62
C PHE A 420 14.77 -1.28 -12.67
N VAL A 421 15.12 -0.05 -13.05
CA VAL A 421 15.78 0.95 -12.21
C VAL A 421 14.89 2.19 -12.18
N GLY A 422 14.58 2.70 -11.00
CA GLY A 422 13.82 3.90 -10.75
C GLY A 422 14.64 4.95 -10.01
N VAL A 423 14.38 6.22 -10.30
CA VAL A 423 14.98 7.35 -9.57
C VAL A 423 13.90 8.38 -9.30
N LYS A 424 13.84 8.85 -8.05
CA LYS A 424 12.97 9.92 -7.57
C LYS A 424 13.83 11.05 -7.02
N LEU A 425 13.64 12.25 -7.54
CA LEU A 425 14.18 13.48 -6.97
C LEU A 425 13.01 14.27 -6.40
N ALA A 426 13.06 14.58 -5.10
CA ALA A 426 11.99 15.26 -4.40
C ALA A 426 12.48 16.59 -3.81
N TYR A 427 11.65 17.63 -3.94
CA TYR A 427 11.79 18.91 -3.27
C TYR A 427 10.66 19.04 -2.24
N SER A 428 11.01 19.32 -0.99
CA SER A 428 10.09 19.55 0.13
C SER A 428 10.07 21.04 0.47
N PHE A 429 8.89 21.58 0.76
CA PHE A 429 8.70 22.98 1.14
C PHE A 429 7.79 23.13 2.35
#